data_AF-A0A949E6U2-F1
#
_entry.id   AF-A0A949E6U2-F1
#
_cell.length_a   1.000
_cell.length_b   1.000
_cell.length_c   1.000
_cell.angle_alpha   90.00
_cell.angle_beta   90.00
_cell.angle_gamma   90.00
#
_symmetry.space_group_name_H-M   'P 1'
#
loop_
_entity.id
_entity.type
_entity.pdbx_description
1 polymer ?
#
loop_
_entity_poly.entity_id
_entity_poly.type
_entity_poly.pdbx_seq_one_letter_code
_entity_poly.pdbx_strand_id
1 'polypeptide(L)' 'MIATPQGPVHGAACRPIADPAVPEKPVRRRFTAEYKVRVLREADRCTQPGQLGVLLRREG' A
#
# COMPACT_ATOMS: atom_id res chain seq x y z
N MET A 1 7.72 -6.33 50.68
CA MET A 1 7.01 -5.55 49.65
C MET A 1 7.52 -6.01 48.30
N ILE A 2 6.60 -6.43 47.45
CA ILE A 2 6.79 -7.12 46.15
C ILE A 2 7.44 -6.21 45.11
N ALA A 3 8.52 -6.68 44.47
CA ALA A 3 9.01 -6.16 43.20
C ALA A 3 8.93 -7.29 42.16
N THR A 4 7.98 -7.15 41.24
CA THR A 4 7.77 -8.02 40.09
C THR A 4 8.93 -7.89 39.10
N PRO A 5 9.63 -8.96 38.67
CA PRO A 5 10.52 -8.83 37.54
C PRO A 5 9.69 -8.71 36.25
N GLN A 6 9.94 -7.65 35.49
CA GLN A 6 9.36 -7.46 34.17
C GLN A 6 9.77 -8.62 33.26
N GLY A 7 8.77 -9.23 32.61
CA GLY A 7 8.98 -10.27 31.63
C GLY A 7 9.76 -9.77 30.40
N PRO A 8 10.31 -10.69 29.60
CA PRO A 8 11.08 -10.30 28.42
C PRO A 8 10.17 -9.56 27.44
N VAL A 9 10.66 -8.40 27.00
CA VAL A 9 10.08 -7.67 25.88
C VAL A 9 10.05 -8.60 24.67
N HIS A 10 8.85 -8.91 24.18
CA HIS A 10 8.71 -9.73 22.98
C HIS A 10 9.28 -8.93 21.83
N GLY A 11 10.43 -9.42 21.34
CA GLY A 11 11.18 -8.85 20.24
C GLY A 11 10.29 -8.55 19.06
N ALA A 12 10.51 -7.37 18.50
CA ALA A 12 9.91 -6.88 17.27
C ALA A 12 9.73 -8.03 16.27
N ALA A 13 8.49 -8.25 15.85
CA ALA A 13 8.15 -9.18 14.79
C ALA A 13 8.99 -8.84 13.55
N CYS A 14 10.03 -9.63 13.30
CA CYS A 14 10.84 -9.53 12.10
C CYS A 14 9.96 -10.03 10.94
N ARG A 15 9.24 -9.11 10.30
CA ARG A 15 8.60 -9.40 9.01
C ARG A 15 9.70 -9.90 8.09
N PRO A 16 9.59 -11.09 7.48
CA PRO A 16 10.61 -11.57 6.58
C PRO A 16 10.76 -10.52 5.47
N ILE A 17 11.95 -9.92 5.38
CA ILE A 17 12.30 -9.04 4.28
C ILE A 17 12.29 -9.94 3.04
N ALA A 18 11.37 -9.67 2.12
CA ALA A 18 11.31 -10.38 0.85
C ALA A 18 12.68 -10.30 0.18
N ASP A 19 13.17 -11.42 -0.34
CA ASP A 19 14.43 -11.51 -1.08
C ASP A 19 14.49 -10.38 -2.12
N PRO A 20 15.53 -9.52 -2.11
CA PRO A 20 15.63 -8.37 -3.01
C PRO A 20 15.84 -8.73 -4.49
N ALA A 21 15.89 -10.02 -4.84
CA ALA A 21 16.01 -10.47 -6.22
C ALA A 21 14.91 -9.88 -7.13
N VAL A 22 15.33 -8.96 -8.01
CA VAL A 22 14.47 -8.39 -9.06
C VAL A 22 14.31 -9.42 -10.17
N PRO A 23 13.09 -9.71 -10.66
CA PRO A 23 12.91 -10.65 -11.76
C PRO A 23 13.63 -10.15 -13.03
N GLU A 24 14.24 -11.08 -13.77
CA GLU A 24 14.96 -10.80 -15.03
C GLU A 24 14.09 -10.08 -16.07
N LYS A 25 12.76 -10.30 -16.02
CA LYS A 25 11.78 -9.68 -16.92
C LYS A 25 10.80 -8.79 -16.14
N PRO A 26 10.52 -7.56 -16.61
CA PRO A 26 9.55 -6.69 -15.98
C PRO A 26 8.13 -7.23 -16.15
N VAL A 27 7.40 -7.37 -15.05
CA VAL A 27 5.98 -7.73 -15.07
C VAL A 27 5.15 -6.45 -15.10
N ARG A 28 4.30 -6.30 -16.13
CA ARG A 28 3.36 -5.18 -16.19
C ARG A 28 2.20 -5.42 -15.22
N ARG A 29 1.85 -4.40 -14.45
CA ARG A 29 0.65 -4.42 -13.58
C ARG A 29 -0.60 -4.63 -14.43
N ARG A 30 -1.48 -5.54 -14.00
CA ARG A 30 -2.82 -5.73 -14.59
C ARG A 30 -3.86 -5.19 -13.62
N PHE A 31 -4.77 -4.38 -14.14
CA PHE A 31 -5.86 -3.82 -13.36
C PHE A 31 -7.12 -4.66 -13.53
N THR A 32 -7.73 -5.04 -12.41
CA THR A 32 -9.02 -5.74 -12.41
C THR A 32 -10.16 -4.78 -12.79
N ALA A 33 -11.33 -5.34 -13.10
CA ALA A 33 -12.50 -4.53 -13.41
C ALA A 33 -12.94 -3.70 -12.19
N GLU A 34 -12.90 -4.27 -11.00
CA GLU A 34 -13.29 -3.61 -9.74
C GLU A 34 -12.39 -2.41 -9.45
N TYR A 35 -11.08 -2.55 -9.67
CA TYR A 35 -10.13 -1.45 -9.54
C TYR A 35 -10.49 -0.30 -10.48
N LYS A 36 -10.76 -0.60 -11.76
CA LYS A 36 -11.12 0.42 -12.75
C LYS A 36 -12.42 1.14 -12.36
N VAL A 37 -13.44 0.39 -11.93
CA VAL A 37 -14.72 0.96 -11.47
C VAL A 37 -14.51 1.88 -10.26
N ARG A 38 -13.65 1.51 -9.32
CA ARG A 38 -13.31 2.36 -8.17
C ARG A 38 -12.72 3.70 -8.62
N VAL A 39 -11.75 3.67 -9.52
CA VAL A 39 -11.09 4.87 -10.04
C VAL A 39 -12.08 5.76 -10.79
N LEU A 40 -12.96 5.17 -11.61
CA LEU A 40 -14.01 5.92 -12.31
C LEU A 40 -14.94 6.65 -11.34
N ARG A 41 -15.42 5.96 -10.29
CA ARG A 41 -16.27 6.57 -9.26
C ARG A 41 -15.61 7.73 -8.53
N GLU A 42 -14.28 7.71 -8.39
CA GLU A 42 -13.53 8.80 -7.76
C GLU A 42 -13.28 9.95 -8.72
N ALA A 43 -13.02 9.65 -9.99
CA ALA A 43 -12.96 10.63 -11.06
C ALA A 43 -14.30 11.39 -11.21
N ASP A 44 -15.43 10.69 -11.12
CA ASP A 44 -16.78 11.29 -11.18
C ASP A 44 -17.03 12.29 -10.03
N ARG A 45 -16.35 12.11 -8.89
CA ARG A 45 -16.44 13.04 -7.73
C ARG A 45 -15.52 14.25 -7.85
N CYS A 46 -14.62 14.29 -8.83
CA CYS A 46 -13.69 15.40 -9.01
C CYS A 46 -14.42 16.57 -9.69
N THR A 47 -14.60 17.68 -8.98
CA THR A 47 -15.32 18.86 -9.49
C THR A 47 -14.43 20.09 -9.67
N GLN A 48 -13.26 20.12 -9.03
CA GLN A 48 -12.34 21.26 -9.09
C GLN A 48 -11.20 21.01 -10.08
N PRO A 49 -10.68 22.06 -10.74
CA PRO A 49 -9.48 21.96 -11.57
C PRO A 49 -8.33 21.32 -10.80
N GLY A 50 -7.65 20.36 -11.43
CA GLY A 50 -6.50 19.67 -10.84
C GLY A 50 -6.82 18.47 -9.95
N GLN A 51 -8.06 18.28 -9.46
CA GLN A 51 -8.41 17.12 -8.62
C GLN A 51 -8.20 15.78 -9.34
N LEU A 52 -8.65 15.68 -10.60
CA LEU A 52 -8.42 14.50 -11.43
C LEU A 52 -6.92 14.19 -11.58
N GLY A 53 -6.11 15.23 -11.79
CA GLY A 53 -4.66 15.08 -11.91
C GLY A 53 -3.99 14.64 -10.60
N VAL A 54 -4.52 15.06 -9.44
CA VAL A 54 -4.03 14.58 -8.14
C VAL A 54 -4.40 13.10 -7.94
N LEU A 55 -5.62 12.70 -8.31
CA LEU A 55 -6.07 11.31 -8.26
C LEU A 55 -5.17 10.40 -9.10
N LEU A 56 -4.96 10.73 -10.38
CA LEU A 56 -4.22 9.87 -11.31
C LEU A 56 -2.74 9.71 -10.93
N ARG A 57 -2.12 10.71 -10.30
CA ARG A 57 -0.74 10.61 -9.79
C ARG A 57 -0.62 9.65 -8.61
N ARG A 58 -1.67 9.49 -7.80
CA ARG A 58 -1.71 8.51 -6.70
C ARG A 58 -1.88 7.08 -7.23
N GLU A 59 -2.58 6.93 -8.35
CA GLU A 59 -2.90 5.63 -8.96
C GLU A 59 -1.82 5.10 -9.94
N GLY A 60 -0.74 5.86 -10.16
CA GLY A 60 0.39 5.49 -11.04
C GLY A 60 0.99 4.09 -10.82
#